data_AF-A0A5K0YER7-F1
#
_entry.id   AF-A0A5K0YER7-F1
#
_cell.length_a   1.000
_cell.length_b   1.000
_cell.length_c   1.000
_cell.angle_alpha   90.00
_cell.angle_beta   90.00
_cell.angle_gamma   90.00
#
_symmetry.space_group_name_H-M   'P 1'
#
loop_
_entity.id
_entity.type
_entity.pdbx_description
1 polymer ?
#
loop_
_entity_poly.entity_id
_entity_poly.type
_entity_poly.pdbx_seq_one_letter_code
_entity_poly.pdbx_strand_id
1 'polypeptide(L)' 'MPAFSLPSFPPLLLLLLMLLLPSPSFAISYCNGPCTTLNDCNGQLICISGRCTDDPDVGTHICSSGASSPSGTLT' A
#
# COMPACT_ATOMS: atom_id res chain seq x y z
N MET A 1 -0.78 -12.62 -37.27
CA MET A 1 -0.62 -12.34 -35.82
C MET A 1 0.22 -13.47 -35.21
N PRO A 2 1.42 -13.20 -34.64
CA PRO A 2 2.22 -14.25 -34.02
C PRO A 2 1.55 -14.69 -32.71
N ALA A 3 1.28 -15.99 -32.58
CA ALA A 3 0.83 -16.59 -31.34
C ALA A 3 2.03 -16.66 -30.39
N PHE A 4 2.03 -15.81 -29.35
CA PHE A 4 2.98 -15.92 -28.25
C PHE A 4 2.64 -17.18 -27.45
N SER A 5 3.39 -18.26 -27.68
CA SER A 5 3.41 -19.45 -26.85
C SER A 5 3.90 -19.05 -25.46
N LEU A 6 2.99 -19.07 -24.47
CA LEU A 6 3.34 -18.74 -23.10
C LEU A 6 4.30 -19.83 -22.57
N PRO A 7 5.54 -19.50 -22.18
CA PRO A 7 6.46 -20.49 -21.62
C PRO A 7 5.82 -21.14 -20.39
N SER A 8 5.92 -22.47 -20.30
CA SER A 8 5.48 -23.24 -19.14
C SER A 8 6.40 -22.91 -17.96
N PHE A 9 6.13 -21.77 -17.31
CA PHE A 9 6.84 -21.41 -16.10
C PHE A 9 6.46 -22.43 -15.02
N PRO A 10 7.43 -23.14 -14.44
CA PRO A 10 7.13 -24.14 -13.43
C PRO A 10 6.43 -23.44 -12.25
N PRO A 11 5.36 -24.05 -11.69
CA PRO A 11 4.57 -23.42 -10.62
C PRO A 11 5.42 -23.03 -9.40
N LEU A 12 6.57 -23.69 -9.23
CA LEU A 12 7.56 -23.40 -8.20
C LEU A 12 8.22 -22.01 -8.35
N LEU A 13 8.48 -21.56 -9.58
CA LEU A 13 9.08 -20.25 -9.85
C LEU A 13 8.10 -19.12 -9.51
N LEU A 14 6.81 -19.33 -9.81
CA LEU A 14 5.75 -18.38 -9.45
C LEU A 14 5.59 -18.26 -7.93
N LEU A 15 5.63 -19.40 -7.22
CA LEU A 15 5.57 -19.41 -5.75
C LEU A 15 6.76 -18.67 -5.11
N LEU A 16 7.97 -18.88 -5.64
CA LEU A 16 9.16 -18.18 -5.18
C LEU A 16 9.03 -16.66 -5.37
N LEU A 17 8.54 -16.22 -6.54
CA LEU A 17 8.32 -14.79 -6.82
C LEU A 17 7.31 -14.15 -5.85
N MET A 18 6.25 -14.86 -5.47
CA MET A 18 5.27 -14.37 -4.49
C MET A 18 5.84 -14.26 -3.07
N LEU A 19 6.80 -15.13 -2.69
CA LEU A 19 7.50 -15.05 -1.39
C LEU A 19 8.50 -13.89 -1.32
N LEU A 20 9.10 -13.52 -2.46
CA LEU A 20 10.02 -12.38 -2.54
C LEU A 20 9.29 -11.04 -2.64
N LEU A 21 8.00 -11.04 -2.95
CA LEU A 21 7.21 -9.82 -3.02
C LEU A 21 6.90 -9.31 -1.61
N PRO A 22 7.13 -8.01 -1.32
CA PRO A 22 6.62 -7.38 -0.12
C PRO A 22 5.13 -7.68 0.00
N SER A 23 4.71 -8.18 1.17
CA SER A 23 3.30 -8.48 1.43
C SER A 23 2.45 -7.26 1.06
N PRO A 24 1.33 -7.43 0.32
CA PRO A 24 0.44 -6.31 0.04
C PRO A 24 -0.07 -5.78 1.38
N SER A 25 0.44 -4.63 1.79
CA SER A 25 -0.04 -3.91 2.96
C SER A 25 -1.43 -3.39 2.62
N PHE A 26 -2.45 -4.10 3.14
CA PHE A 26 -3.84 -3.65 3.11
C PHE A 26 -3.95 -2.44 4.03
N ALA A 27 -3.61 -1.28 3.49
CA ALA A 27 -3.79 -0.03 4.18
C ALA A 27 -5.28 0.27 4.35
N ILE A 28 -5.65 0.60 5.58
CA ILE A 28 -7.04 0.84 5.98
C ILE A 28 -7.35 2.34 5.94
N SER A 29 -6.34 3.19 6.19
CA SER A 29 -6.49 4.64 6.37
C SER A 29 -5.51 5.45 5.53
N TYR A 30 -6.00 6.57 5.01
CA TYR A 30 -5.17 7.67 4.48
C TYR A 30 -4.90 8.70 5.59
N CYS A 31 -4.47 9.91 5.22
CA CYS A 31 -4.11 10.98 6.14
C CYS A 31 -5.15 11.27 7.23
N ASN A 32 -4.66 11.42 8.47
CA ASN A 32 -5.44 11.69 9.68
C ASN A 32 -6.52 10.62 10.02
N GLY A 33 -6.57 9.53 9.25
CA GLY A 33 -7.38 8.36 9.56
C GLY A 33 -6.86 7.64 10.81
N PRO A 34 -7.73 6.91 11.53
CA PRO A 34 -7.33 6.15 12.70
C PRO A 34 -6.35 5.04 12.30
N CYS A 35 -5.41 4.73 13.19
CA CYS A 35 -4.50 3.60 13.04
C CYS A 35 -4.06 3.05 14.40
N THR A 36 -3.71 1.77 14.42
CA THR A 36 -3.07 1.12 15.59
C THR A 36 -1.65 0.67 15.30
N THR A 37 -1.36 0.32 14.04
CA THR A 37 -0.05 -0.17 13.59
C THR A 37 0.34 0.50 12.27
N LEU A 38 1.60 0.37 11.87
CA LEU A 38 2.12 0.93 10.61
C LEU A 38 1.36 0.44 9.37
N ASN A 39 0.92 -0.83 9.37
CA ASN A 39 0.19 -1.44 8.26
C ASN A 39 -1.24 -0.90 8.10
N ASP A 40 -1.75 -0.15 9.07
CA ASP A 40 -3.07 0.46 8.98
C ASP A 40 -3.08 1.65 8.01
N CYS A 41 -1.91 2.22 7.68
CA CYS A 41 -1.77 3.43 6.88
C CYS A 41 -1.41 3.15 5.41
N ASN A 42 -1.89 3.98 4.49
CA ASN A 42 -1.69 3.82 3.05
C ASN A 42 -0.33 4.25 2.56
N GLY A 43 0.29 3.43 1.70
CA GLY A 43 1.55 3.75 1.05
C GLY A 43 2.69 3.89 2.04
N GLN A 44 3.32 5.07 2.07
CA GLN A 44 4.47 5.39 2.91
C GLN A 44 4.12 6.14 4.21
N LEU A 45 2.83 6.17 4.56
CA LEU A 45 2.38 6.83 5.80
C LEU A 45 2.76 6.00 7.04
N ILE A 46 2.97 6.71 8.14
CA ILE A 46 3.25 6.14 9.46
C ILE A 46 2.12 6.40 10.45
N CYS A 47 1.97 5.49 11.41
CA CYS A 47 1.00 5.65 12.49
C CYS A 47 1.63 6.38 13.68
N ILE A 48 1.32 7.66 13.86
CA ILE A 48 1.74 8.46 15.02
C ILE A 48 0.51 8.91 15.79
N SER A 49 0.53 8.71 17.11
CA SER A 49 -0.56 9.13 18.01
C SER A 49 -1.93 8.57 17.59
N GLY A 50 -1.95 7.36 17.02
CA GLY A 50 -3.17 6.71 16.55
C GLY A 50 -3.72 7.29 15.25
N ARG A 51 -2.92 8.07 14.50
CA ARG A 51 -3.30 8.64 13.19
C ARG A 51 -2.23 8.44 12.14
N CYS A 52 -2.67 8.23 10.90
CA CYS A 52 -1.77 8.14 9.76
C CYS A 52 -1.24 9.52 9.36
N THR A 53 0.07 9.68 9.36
CA THR A 53 0.79 10.91 8.99
C THR A 53 1.94 10.59 8.05
N ASP A 54 2.52 11.62 7.46
CA ASP A 54 3.71 11.49 6.62
C ASP A 54 4.93 11.02 7.44
N ASP A 55 5.79 10.21 6.81
CA ASP A 55 7.05 9.75 7.36
C ASP A 55 8.14 10.83 7.18
N PRO A 56 8.68 11.41 8.27
CA PRO A 56 9.67 12.48 8.16
C PRO A 56 11.03 11.99 7.63
N ASP A 57 11.31 10.68 7.66
CA ASP A 57 12.59 10.10 7.23
C ASP A 57 12.59 9.77 5.72
N VAL A 58 11.43 9.41 5.18
CA VAL A 58 11.23 9.14 3.74
C VAL A 58 10.99 10.45 2.97
N GLY A 59 10.54 11.51 3.64
CA GLY A 59 10.38 12.84 3.04
C GLY A 59 9.27 12.90 2.01
N THR A 60 8.28 12.01 2.14
CA THR A 60 7.06 12.12 1.37
C THR A 60 6.28 13.37 1.80
N HIS A 61 5.37 13.83 0.95
CA HIS A 61 4.45 14.91 1.33
C HIS A 61 3.03 14.51 0.92
N ILE A 62 2.61 13.30 1.26
CA ILE A 62 1.30 12.74 0.85
C ILE A 62 0.17 13.47 1.59
N CYS A 63 0.35 13.72 2.88
CA CYS A 63 -0.62 14.45 3.68
C CYS A 63 -0.49 15.98 3.59
N SER A 64 0.69 16.48 3.20
CA SER A 64 0.89 17.92 2.96
C SER A 64 0.46 18.35 1.56
N SER A 65 0.52 17.45 0.57
CA SER A 65 0.16 17.72 -0.83
C SER A 65 -1.22 17.15 -1.16
N GLY A 66 -2.25 17.57 -0.43
CA GLY A 66 -3.65 17.54 -0.87
C GLY A 66 -4.13 16.32 -1.68
N ALA A 67 -4.06 15.11 -1.12
CA ALA A 67 -4.85 13.98 -1.60
C ALA A 67 -5.98 13.71 -0.60
N SER A 68 -7.14 14.28 -0.92
CA SER A 68 -8.43 14.07 -0.28
C SER A 68 -8.67 12.59 0.00
N SER A 69 -8.86 12.26 1.26
CA SER A 69 -9.51 11.01 1.67
C SER A 69 -10.89 10.96 1.01
N PRO A 70 -11.26 9.95 0.20
CA PRO A 70 -12.67 9.65 -0.02
C PRO A 70 -13.16 8.95 1.26
N SER A 71 -13.32 9.73 2.33
CA SER A 71 -14.08 9.29 3.49
C SER A 71 -15.50 9.06 2.99
N GLY A 72 -15.96 7.81 3.06
CA GLY A 72 -17.27 7.40 2.56
C GLY A 72 -18.37 8.36 3.00
N THR A 73 -19.10 8.91 2.02
CA THR A 73 -20.43 9.45 2.25
C THR A 73 -21.40 8.33 1.89
N LEU A 74 -21.92 7.66 2.91
CA LEU A 74 -23.16 6.90 2.79
C LEU A 74 -24.29 7.94 2.93
N THR A 75 -24.88 8.35 1.81
CA THR A 75 -26.20 9.02 1.72
C THR A 75 -27.00 8.33 0.64
#